data_AF-A0A352CH01-F1
#
_entry.id   AF-A0A352CH01-F1
#
_cell.length_a   1.000
_cell.length_b   1.000
_cell.length_c   1.000
_cell.angle_alpha   90.00
_cell.angle_beta   90.00
_cell.angle_gamma   90.00
#
_symmetry.space_group_name_H-M   'P 1'
#
loop_
_entity.id
_entity.type
_entity.pdbx_description
1 polymer ?
#
loop_
_entity_poly.entity_id
_entity_poly.type
_entity_poly.pdbx_seq_one_letter_code
_entity_poly.pdbx_strand_id
1 'polypeptide(L)'
;LDTLTSLLREAGLRCHLETSGAHPLSGEWDWICLSPKKFKAPLPACLPLVDELKVVIYHHSDLEWAHEYAAKVSDRCKLYLQPEWERAAKVTPLIVEKIKSDPRWQLSLQVHKYIDVP
;
A
#
# COMPACT_ATOMS: atom_id res chain seq x y z
N LEU A 1 7.20 -18.11 -2.97
CA LEU A 1 6.82 -18.29 -1.54
C LEU A 1 5.81 -19.43 -1.42
N ASP A 2 5.78 -20.31 -2.43
CA ASP A 2 4.62 -21.13 -2.75
C ASP A 2 4.42 -22.22 -1.70
N THR A 3 5.51 -22.88 -1.30
CA THR A 3 5.50 -23.86 -0.21
C THR A 3 5.01 -23.25 1.10
N LEU A 4 5.49 -22.05 1.46
CA LEU A 4 5.11 -21.40 2.71
C LEU A 4 3.62 -21.03 2.73
N THR A 5 3.14 -20.35 1.69
CA THR A 5 1.74 -19.92 1.62
C THR A 5 0.78 -21.11 1.50
N SER A 6 1.17 -22.20 0.82
CA SER A 6 0.38 -23.44 0.79
C SER A 6 0.19 -24.02 2.18
N LEU A 7 1.29 -24.21 2.93
CA LEU A 7 1.24 -24.77 4.29
C LEU A 7 0.45 -23.90 5.26
N LEU A 8 0.57 -22.57 5.15
CA LEU A 8 -0.22 -21.64 5.96
C LEU A 8 -1.72 -21.76 5.65
N ARG A 9 -2.08 -21.88 4.37
CA ARG A 9 -3.48 -22.05 3.97
C ARG A 9 -4.04 -23.42 4.37
N GLU A 10 -3.23 -24.48 4.28
CA GLU A 10 -3.57 -25.82 4.78
C GLU A 10 -3.84 -25.82 6.29
N ALA A 11 -3.13 -24.97 7.04
CA ALA A 11 -3.39 -24.74 8.46
C ALA A 11 -4.61 -23.82 8.73
N GLY A 12 -5.35 -23.41 7.70
CA GLY A 12 -6.52 -22.53 7.82
C GLY A 12 -6.18 -21.06 8.07
N LEU A 13 -4.93 -20.64 7.84
CA LEU A 13 -4.49 -19.26 8.02
C LEU A 13 -4.62 -18.46 6.72
N ARG A 14 -5.01 -17.20 6.84
CA ARG A 14 -4.99 -16.24 5.74
C ARG A 14 -3.62 -15.58 5.62
N CYS A 15 -3.13 -15.42 4.40
CA CYS A 15 -1.83 -14.84 4.11
C CYS A 15 -1.99 -13.46 3.47
N HIS A 16 -1.39 -12.44 4.09
CA HIS A 16 -1.34 -11.09 3.56
C HIS A 16 0.12 -10.74 3.19
N LEU A 17 0.32 -10.12 2.04
CA LEU A 17 1.63 -9.66 1.59
C LEU A 17 1.71 -8.13 1.64
N GLU A 18 2.74 -7.61 2.30
CA GLU A 18 3.17 -6.21 2.21
C GLU A 18 4.44 -6.17 1.34
N THR A 19 4.39 -5.47 0.21
CA THR A 19 5.50 -5.48 -0.77
C THR A 19 5.72 -4.11 -1.41
N SER A 20 6.95 -3.84 -1.85
CA SER A 20 7.23 -2.72 -2.76
C SER A 20 6.90 -3.04 -4.22
N GLY A 21 6.63 -4.30 -4.55
CA GLY A 21 6.38 -4.79 -5.91
C GLY A 21 7.61 -4.78 -6.82
N ALA A 22 8.80 -4.47 -6.29
CA ALA A 22 10.03 -4.33 -7.06
C ALA A 22 10.66 -5.67 -7.54
N HIS A 23 9.97 -6.78 -7.30
CA HIS A 23 10.40 -8.15 -7.59
C HIS A 23 9.18 -8.99 -8.01
N PRO A 24 9.36 -10.08 -8.78
CA PRO A 24 8.27 -10.96 -9.15
C PRO A 24 7.56 -11.51 -7.91
N LEU A 25 6.22 -11.54 -7.97
CA LEU A 25 5.42 -12.14 -6.91
C LEU A 25 5.50 -13.66 -6.99
N SER A 26 5.40 -14.29 -5.83
CA SER A 26 5.30 -15.74 -5.66
C SER A 26 4.46 -16.00 -4.40
N GLY A 27 3.94 -17.22 -4.24
CA GLY A 27 2.98 -17.56 -3.21
C GLY A 27 1.53 -17.29 -3.60
N GLU A 28 0.63 -17.78 -2.78
CA GLU A 28 -0.81 -17.55 -2.87
C GLU A 28 -1.24 -16.65 -1.71
N TRP A 29 -1.92 -15.55 -2.02
CA TRP A 29 -2.22 -14.49 -1.05
C TRP A 29 -3.71 -14.21 -1.03
N ASP A 30 -4.25 -14.00 0.18
CA ASP A 30 -5.62 -13.52 0.38
C ASP A 30 -5.71 -11.99 0.22
N TRP A 31 -4.58 -11.30 0.39
CA TRP A 31 -4.47 -9.85 0.25
C TRP A 31 -3.05 -9.42 -0.10
N ILE A 32 -2.90 -8.57 -1.12
CA ILE A 32 -1.62 -7.99 -1.50
C ILE A 32 -1.69 -6.46 -1.37
N CYS A 33 -0.92 -5.93 -0.43
CA CYS A 33 -0.66 -4.52 -0.27
C CYS A 33 0.65 -4.12 -0.95
N LEU A 34 0.54 -3.22 -1.92
CA LEU A 34 1.64 -2.59 -2.63
C LEU A 34 1.94 -1.22 -2.05
N SER A 35 3.17 -1.01 -1.57
CA SER A 35 3.70 0.30 -1.21
C SER A 35 4.89 0.68 -2.11
N PRO A 36 4.63 1.33 -3.27
CA PRO A 36 5.65 1.59 -4.27
C PRO A 36 6.74 2.52 -3.72
N LYS A 37 8.00 2.23 -4.05
CA LYS A 37 9.14 3.06 -3.62
C LYS A 37 9.79 3.75 -4.82
N LYS A 38 10.12 5.04 -4.67
CA LYS A 38 10.71 5.85 -5.74
C LYS A 38 12.08 5.33 -6.23
N PHE A 39 12.87 4.76 -5.33
CA PHE A 39 14.22 4.25 -5.66
C PHE A 39 14.20 2.95 -6.47
N LYS A 40 13.09 2.19 -6.40
CA LYS A 40 12.92 0.95 -7.15
C LYS A 40 11.44 0.71 -7.42
N ALA A 41 11.03 1.06 -8.63
CA ALA A 41 9.65 0.98 -9.06
C ALA A 41 9.12 -0.48 -9.02
N PRO A 42 7.81 -0.67 -8.76
CA PRO A 42 7.17 -1.96 -8.93
C PRO A 42 7.26 -2.45 -10.37
N LEU A 43 7.33 -3.77 -10.54
CA LEU A 43 7.22 -4.40 -11.84
C LEU A 43 5.79 -4.23 -12.38
N PRO A 44 5.59 -3.87 -13.66
CA PRO A 44 4.25 -3.69 -14.24
C PRO A 44 3.34 -4.91 -14.05
N ALA A 45 3.90 -6.12 -14.08
CA ALA A 45 3.17 -7.36 -13.85
C ALA A 45 2.56 -7.49 -12.44
N CYS A 46 3.06 -6.75 -11.44
CA CYS A 46 2.49 -6.77 -10.09
C CYS A 46 1.24 -5.89 -9.96
N LEU A 47 1.17 -4.79 -10.72
CA LEU A 47 0.14 -3.76 -10.56
C LEU A 47 -1.31 -4.26 -10.75
N PRO A 48 -1.64 -5.15 -11.71
CA PRO A 48 -3.01 -5.65 -11.82
C PRO A 48 -3.37 -6.68 -10.73
N LEU A 49 -2.40 -7.18 -9.96
CA LEU A 49 -2.58 -8.25 -8.98
C LEU A 49 -2.83 -7.76 -7.55
N VAL A 50 -2.71 -6.45 -7.29
CA VAL A 50 -2.74 -5.91 -5.93
C VAL A 50 -4.16 -5.54 -5.51
N ASP A 51 -4.50 -5.88 -4.26
CA ASP A 51 -5.79 -5.56 -3.65
C ASP A 51 -5.77 -4.18 -2.98
N GLU A 52 -4.58 -3.74 -2.58
CA GLU A 52 -4.35 -2.48 -1.88
C GLU A 52 -3.13 -1.75 -2.44
N LEU A 53 -3.30 -0.48 -2.80
CA LEU A 53 -2.22 0.46 -3.08
C LEU A 53 -2.09 1.41 -1.89
N LYS A 54 -0.97 1.34 -1.17
CA LYS A 54 -0.67 2.19 0.00
C LYS A 54 0.57 3.05 -0.25
N VAL A 55 0.34 4.31 -0.60
CA VAL A 55 1.41 5.25 -0.92
C VAL A 55 1.81 6.04 0.32
N VAL A 56 3.10 6.02 0.64
CA VAL A 56 3.66 6.79 1.75
C VAL A 56 3.90 8.23 1.29
N ILE A 57 3.36 9.19 2.04
CA ILE A 57 3.42 10.62 1.74
C ILE A 57 4.41 11.27 2.72
N TYR A 58 5.50 11.79 2.17
CA TYR A 58 6.54 12.54 2.87
C TYR A 58 6.56 14.02 2.44
N HIS A 59 6.19 14.28 1.17
CA HIS A 59 6.05 15.59 0.54
C HIS A 59 4.80 15.68 -0.33
N HIS A 60 4.40 16.90 -0.71
CA HIS A 60 3.27 17.14 -1.61
C HIS A 60 3.38 16.39 -2.96
N SER A 61 4.58 16.31 -3.54
CA SER A 61 4.82 15.61 -4.80
C SER A 61 4.57 14.10 -4.73
N ASP A 62 4.45 13.51 -3.54
CA ASP A 62 4.07 12.10 -3.39
C ASP A 62 2.59 11.86 -3.71
N LEU A 63 1.75 12.90 -3.70
CA LEU A 63 0.35 12.79 -4.11
C LEU A 63 0.22 12.56 -5.63
N GLU A 64 1.11 13.16 -6.42
CA GLU A 64 1.18 12.92 -7.86
C GLU A 64 1.63 11.49 -8.14
N TRP A 65 2.66 11.02 -7.41
CA TRP A 65 3.10 9.63 -7.46
C TRP A 65 1.97 8.66 -7.09
N ALA A 66 1.17 9.00 -6.08
CA ALA A 66 0.03 8.19 -5.69
C ALA A 66 -1.02 8.09 -6.83
N HIS A 67 -1.31 9.22 -7.47
CA HIS A 67 -2.23 9.25 -8.60
C HIS A 67 -1.71 8.45 -9.81
N GLU A 68 -0.41 8.52 -10.10
CA GLU A 68 0.21 7.76 -11.19
C GLU A 68 0.05 6.24 -11.00
N TYR A 69 0.25 5.73 -9.78
CA TYR A 69 0.07 4.29 -9.51
C TYR A 69 -1.39 3.89 -9.39
N ALA A 70 -2.26 4.76 -8.90
CA ALA A 70 -3.69 4.51 -8.86
C ALA A 70 -4.26 4.24 -10.26
N ALA A 71 -3.73 4.88 -11.30
CA ALA A 71 -4.12 4.65 -12.69
C ALA A 71 -3.64 3.31 -13.28
N LYS A 72 -2.73 2.60 -12.59
CA LYS A 72 -2.10 1.36 -13.08
C LYS A 72 -2.57 0.10 -12.34
N VAL A 73 -3.23 0.26 -11.20
CA VAL A 73 -3.83 -0.85 -10.43
C VAL A 73 -5.26 -1.11 -10.91
N SER A 74 -5.84 -2.23 -10.47
CA SER A 74 -7.22 -2.57 -10.84
C SER A 74 -8.25 -1.62 -10.23
N ASP A 75 -9.43 -1.48 -10.85
CA ASP A 75 -10.53 -0.64 -10.32
C ASP A 75 -11.07 -1.12 -8.96
N ARG A 76 -10.79 -2.38 -8.60
CA ARG A 76 -11.17 -2.95 -7.30
C ARG A 76 -10.12 -2.71 -6.22
N CYS A 77 -8.94 -2.23 -6.60
CA CYS A 77 -7.84 -1.95 -5.69
C CYS A 77 -8.22 -0.82 -4.74
N LYS A 78 -8.06 -1.05 -3.44
CA LYS A 78 -8.25 0.00 -2.44
C LYS A 78 -7.07 0.96 -2.46
N LEU A 79 -7.37 2.25 -2.45
CA LEU A 79 -6.37 3.31 -2.55
C LEU A 79 -6.17 3.98 -1.19
N TYR A 80 -4.95 3.91 -0.66
CA TYR A 80 -4.59 4.50 0.62
C TYR A 80 -3.41 5.46 0.52
N LEU A 81 -3.54 6.56 1.28
CA LEU A 81 -2.46 7.50 1.56
C LEU A 81 -2.05 7.31 3.02
N GLN A 82 -0.76 7.00 3.22
CA GLN A 82 -0.19 6.84 4.55
C GLN A 82 0.77 8.00 4.81
N PRO A 83 0.58 8.80 5.88
CA PRO A 83 1.59 9.77 6.26
C PRO A 83 2.87 9.03 6.63
N GLU A 84 4.01 9.52 6.15
CA GLU A 84 5.27 9.15 6.76
C GLU A 84 5.27 9.65 8.21
N TRP A 85 5.77 8.82 9.12
CA TRP A 85 5.62 9.01 10.55
C TRP A 85 6.29 10.27 11.08
N GLU A 86 7.57 10.48 10.76
CA GLU A 86 8.33 11.65 11.21
C GLU A 86 7.76 12.97 10.64
N ARG A 87 7.00 12.87 9.55
CA ARG A 87 6.32 14.02 8.92
C ARG A 87 4.82 14.07 9.15
N ALA A 88 4.24 13.18 9.94
CA ALA A 88 2.78 13.00 10.02
C ALA A 88 2.04 14.31 10.34
N ALA A 89 2.55 15.11 11.29
CA ALA A 89 1.96 16.40 11.64
C ALA A 89 1.88 17.39 10.46
N LYS A 90 2.83 17.32 9.51
CA LYS A 90 2.88 18.19 8.33
C LYS A 90 2.05 17.67 7.17
N VAL A 91 2.09 16.35 6.91
CA VAL A 91 1.48 15.77 5.71
C VAL A 91 0.04 15.29 5.93
N THR A 92 -0.38 14.99 7.16
CA THR A 92 -1.74 14.51 7.41
C THR A 92 -2.81 15.51 6.97
N PRO A 93 -2.69 16.84 7.21
CA PRO A 93 -3.64 17.80 6.66
C PRO A 93 -3.71 17.76 5.13
N LEU A 94 -2.57 17.61 4.44
CA LEU A 94 -2.51 17.51 2.98
C LEU A 94 -3.24 16.26 2.47
N ILE A 95 -3.05 15.13 3.15
CA ILE A 95 -3.74 13.87 2.83
C ILE A 95 -5.25 14.01 3.04
N VAL A 96 -5.67 14.63 4.15
CA VAL A 96 -7.08 14.86 4.45
C VAL A 96 -7.74 15.73 3.38
N GLU A 97 -7.10 16.82 2.96
CA GLU A 97 -7.62 17.65 1.87
C GLU A 97 -7.69 16.88 0.54
N LYS A 98 -6.68 16.04 0.24
CA LYS A 98 -6.73 15.18 -0.94
C LYS A 98 -7.92 14.21 -0.90
N ILE A 99 -8.15 13.54 0.23
CA ILE A 99 -9.28 12.61 0.40
C ILE A 99 -10.62 13.33 0.24
N LYS A 100 -10.77 14.54 0.82
CA LYS A 100 -11.98 15.35 0.63
C LYS A 100 -12.24 15.67 -0.85
N SER A 101 -11.17 15.94 -1.61
CA SER A 101 -11.28 16.25 -3.05
C SER A 101 -11.48 15.01 -3.94
N ASP A 102 -11.04 13.84 -3.50
CA ASP A 102 -11.05 12.58 -4.25
C ASP A 102 -11.31 11.41 -3.29
N PRO A 103 -12.58 11.11 -2.99
CA PRO A 103 -12.98 10.18 -1.93
C PRO A 103 -12.72 8.71 -2.26
N ARG A 104 -12.12 8.41 -3.42
CA ARG A 104 -11.58 7.07 -3.72
C ARG A 104 -10.41 6.74 -2.79
N TRP A 105 -9.69 7.76 -2.30
CA TRP A 105 -8.59 7.62 -1.37
C TRP A 105 -9.07 7.47 0.06
N GLN A 106 -8.34 6.67 0.84
CA GLN A 106 -8.55 6.48 2.27
C GLN A 106 -7.26 6.78 3.05
N LEU A 107 -7.40 7.17 4.31
CA LEU A 107 -6.26 7.42 5.19
C LEU A 107 -5.80 6.10 5.83
N SER A 108 -4.52 5.76 5.70
CA SER A 108 -3.89 4.64 6.40
C SER A 108 -2.97 5.16 7.49
N LEU A 109 -3.33 5.00 8.76
CA LEU A 109 -2.50 5.41 9.88
C LEU A 109 -1.62 4.26 10.37
N GLN A 110 -0.39 4.59 10.79
CA GLN A 110 0.48 3.67 11.52
C GLN A 110 0.05 3.59 12.98
N VAL A 111 -1.15 3.02 13.23
CA VAL A 111 -1.82 3.01 14.55
C VAL A 111 -0.90 2.47 15.65
N HIS A 112 -0.11 1.44 15.36
CA HIS A 112 0.85 0.83 16.28
C HIS A 112 1.81 1.85 16.91
N LYS A 113 2.22 2.90 16.16
CA LYS A 113 3.08 3.96 16.68
C LYS A 113 2.38 4.96 17.59
N TYR A 114 1.06 5.10 17.48
CA TYR A 114 0.26 5.94 18.37
C TYR A 114 0.00 5.25 19.72
N ILE A 115 -0.04 3.92 19.74
CA ILE A 115 -0.37 3.12 20.93
C ILE A 115 0.83 2.37 21.52
N ASP A 116 2.03 2.61 20.96
CA ASP A 116 3.31 2.05 21.41
C ASP A 116 3.33 0.51 21.46
N VAL A 117 2.90 -0.14 20.37
CA VAL A 117 2.98 -1.59 20.20
C VAL A 117 3.81 -1.97 18.96
N PRO A 118 4.52 -3.11 18.97
CA PRO A 118 5.18 -3.66 17.79
C PRO A 118 4.23 -4.04 16.65
#